data_AF-A0A7K2JGT9-F1
#
_entry.id   AF-A0A7K2JGT9-F1
#
_cell.length_a   1.000
_cell.length_b   1.000
_cell.length_c   1.000
_cell.angle_alpha   90.00
_cell.angle_beta   90.00
_cell.angle_gamma   90.00
#
_symmetry.space_group_name_H-M   'P 1'
#
loop_
_entity.id
_entity.type
_entity.pdbx_description
1 polymer ?
#
loop_
_entity_poly.entity_id
_entity_poly.type
_entity_poly.pdbx_seq_one_letter_code
_entity_poly.pdbx_strand_id
1 'polypeptide(L)'
;MTTSPDLMDDGADEEFELIGTLNDYWTHTQVRDWVLLLPDMTRTALHLYMVLRAMLRENVRRKGGGLRRMSLDQLCYLLPGVNKKPCSPTMVKDALKLLAELNLVVNPEDGHLVKSTGKGGIQNAFRTYQVNELPPDAYVGWRNVWDKLDAYTPDWRENPPEPPLHTRRGDQVVQTSAGSPAPAAAQPEEPKPDAPAKQAPAAKKAPAKKAAPKKTAPKKAAPPKKDQEDGGDDVPADTSAAKPVVDAWAHGMKAGGRPFLPKRAKLIATEAAELLEAGADVDHLCRVAEWMGRMKPTWKVLEDAMTWPEAPQPSVPGQRSGRPAPEMCEHHPAFEAGDCPQCRLAERERRQRGASEPDSIDGAGLLARLRAGQPA
;
A
#
# COMPACT_ATOMS: atom_id res chain seq x y z
N MET A 1 73.31 1.94 -2.96
CA MET A 1 72.11 2.71 -2.59
C MET A 1 71.14 2.60 -3.75
N THR A 2 70.27 1.59 -3.69
CA THR A 2 69.27 1.29 -4.71
C THR A 2 67.90 1.47 -4.07
N THR A 3 67.28 2.60 -4.35
CA THR A 3 65.88 2.90 -4.03
C THR A 3 65.00 2.09 -4.96
N SER A 4 64.28 1.11 -4.41
CA SER A 4 63.19 0.42 -5.10
C SER A 4 62.02 1.39 -5.30
N PRO A 5 61.54 1.59 -6.53
CA PRO A 5 60.29 2.28 -6.80
C PRO A 5 59.10 1.33 -6.73
N ASP A 6 57.95 1.89 -6.38
CA ASP A 6 56.60 1.48 -6.75
C ASP A 6 56.20 0.01 -6.51
N LEU A 7 55.67 -0.21 -5.30
CA LEU A 7 54.53 -1.11 -5.12
C LEU A 7 53.28 -0.22 -4.95
N MET A 8 52.87 0.40 -6.05
CA MET A 8 51.47 0.83 -6.21
C MET A 8 50.69 -0.47 -6.35
N ASP A 9 50.04 -0.85 -5.26
CA ASP A 9 49.05 -1.91 -5.19
C ASP A 9 47.94 -1.55 -6.19
N ASP A 10 48.05 -2.08 -7.42
CA ASP A 10 47.00 -2.09 -8.42
C ASP A 10 45.83 -2.85 -7.81
N GLY A 11 44.97 -2.12 -7.11
CA GLY A 11 43.67 -2.55 -6.65
C GLY A 11 42.84 -2.90 -7.87
N ALA A 12 43.08 -4.11 -8.39
CA ALA A 12 42.30 -4.72 -9.44
C ALA A 12 40.83 -4.57 -9.07
N ASP A 13 40.11 -3.80 -9.86
CA ASP A 13 38.67 -3.65 -9.78
C ASP A 13 38.05 -5.06 -9.87
N GLU A 14 37.72 -5.64 -8.70
CA GLU A 14 37.04 -6.94 -8.64
C GLU A 14 35.64 -6.77 -9.23
N GLU A 15 35.50 -7.06 -10.52
CA GLU A 15 34.21 -7.16 -11.19
C GLU A 15 33.50 -8.46 -10.77
N PHE A 16 32.33 -8.34 -10.14
CA PHE A 16 31.52 -9.49 -9.72
C PHE A 16 30.26 -9.62 -10.60
N GLU A 17 30.01 -10.83 -11.12
CA GLU A 17 28.78 -11.18 -11.84
C GLU A 17 27.82 -11.95 -10.92
N LEU A 18 26.53 -11.62 -10.95
CA LEU A 18 25.48 -12.25 -10.15
C LEU A 18 24.58 -13.15 -11.00
N ILE A 19 24.60 -14.46 -10.76
CA ILE A 19 23.74 -15.45 -11.41
C ILE A 19 22.70 -15.98 -10.42
N GLY A 20 21.42 -15.95 -10.79
CA GLY A 20 20.29 -16.36 -9.92
C GLY A 20 19.54 -17.61 -10.41
N THR A 21 19.13 -18.47 -9.48
CA THR A 21 18.33 -19.69 -9.72
C THR A 21 16.94 -19.56 -9.06
N LEU A 22 16.05 -18.75 -9.65
CA LEU A 22 14.67 -18.61 -9.17
C LEU A 22 13.77 -19.65 -9.85
N ASN A 23 13.40 -20.71 -9.10
CA ASN A 23 12.55 -21.80 -9.57
C ASN A 23 11.27 -21.80 -8.69
N ASP A 24 10.11 -21.60 -9.31
CA ASP A 24 8.90 -21.07 -8.67
C ASP A 24 8.08 -22.06 -7.80
N TYR A 25 8.10 -21.80 -6.49
CA TYR A 25 7.05 -22.08 -5.49
C TYR A 25 7.04 -20.98 -4.41
N TRP A 26 8.20 -20.34 -4.20
CA TRP A 26 8.43 -19.31 -3.20
C TRP A 26 7.84 -17.95 -3.63
N THR A 27 7.00 -17.35 -2.77
CA THR A 27 6.56 -15.96 -2.97
C THR A 27 7.71 -15.01 -2.70
N HIS A 28 7.95 -14.05 -3.60
CA HIS A 28 8.94 -12.99 -3.39
C HIS A 28 8.26 -11.63 -3.24
N THR A 29 8.93 -10.70 -2.55
CA THR A 29 8.48 -9.31 -2.40
C THR A 29 9.53 -8.40 -3.02
N GLN A 30 9.19 -7.75 -4.15
CA GLN A 30 10.07 -6.80 -4.82
C GLN A 30 10.09 -5.49 -4.05
N VAL A 31 11.26 -5.03 -3.58
CA VAL A 31 11.45 -3.73 -2.94
C VAL A 31 11.92 -2.72 -3.97
N ARG A 32 11.37 -1.50 -3.94
CA ARG A 32 11.87 -0.42 -4.81
C ARG A 32 13.19 0.09 -4.26
N ASP A 33 14.13 0.36 -5.16
CA ASP A 33 15.50 0.78 -4.83
C ASP A 33 15.56 1.99 -3.89
N TRP A 34 14.73 3.02 -4.10
CA TRP A 34 14.72 4.21 -3.25
C TRP A 34 14.54 3.88 -1.76
N VAL A 35 13.77 2.83 -1.42
CA VAL A 35 13.57 2.38 -0.03
C VAL A 35 14.86 1.79 0.56
N LEU A 36 15.63 1.08 -0.28
CA LEU A 36 16.93 0.50 0.11
C LEU A 36 18.01 1.57 0.24
N LEU A 37 17.83 2.73 -0.39
CA LEU A 37 18.78 3.83 -0.41
C LEU A 37 18.50 4.92 0.62
N LEU A 38 17.43 4.79 1.42
CA LEU A 38 17.12 5.71 2.51
C LEU A 38 18.21 5.68 3.60
N PRO A 39 18.87 6.81 3.91
CA PRO A 39 20.00 6.83 4.83
C PRO A 39 19.61 6.49 6.27
N ASP A 40 18.42 6.91 6.69
CA ASP A 40 17.93 6.70 8.06
C ASP A 40 17.24 5.34 8.26
N MET A 41 17.18 4.50 7.22
CA MET A 41 16.54 3.20 7.29
C MET A 41 17.37 2.21 8.12
N THR A 42 16.82 1.76 9.24
CA THR A 42 17.45 0.68 10.03
C THR A 42 17.15 -0.70 9.44
N ARG A 43 18.04 -1.68 9.65
CA ARG A 43 17.84 -3.07 9.23
C ARG A 43 16.53 -3.67 9.74
N THR A 44 16.16 -3.37 10.98
CA THR A 44 14.91 -3.86 11.59
C THR A 44 13.68 -3.23 10.93
N ALA A 45 13.70 -1.92 10.67
CA ALA A 45 12.62 -1.23 9.98
C ALA A 45 12.44 -1.73 8.55
N LEU A 46 13.55 -1.92 7.82
CA LEU A 46 13.54 -2.47 6.47
C LEU A 46 12.94 -3.89 6.43
N HIS A 47 13.33 -4.76 7.37
CA HIS A 47 12.77 -6.11 7.47
C HIS A 47 11.26 -6.06 7.78
N LEU A 48 10.84 -5.20 8.72
CA LEU A 48 9.43 -5.01 9.03
C LEU A 48 8.65 -4.54 7.81
N TYR A 49 9.18 -3.56 7.06
CA TYR A 49 8.56 -3.08 5.82
C TYR A 49 8.39 -4.20 4.78
N MET A 50 9.40 -5.04 4.59
CA MET A 50 9.32 -6.20 3.69
C MET A 50 8.23 -7.19 4.13
N VAL A 51 8.14 -7.51 5.43
CA VAL A 51 7.11 -8.40 5.98
C VAL A 51 5.71 -7.82 5.76
N LEU A 52 5.52 -6.52 6.05
CA LEU A 52 4.25 -5.83 5.81
C LEU A 52 3.84 -5.87 4.34
N ARG A 53 4.78 -5.62 3.42
CA ARG A 53 4.51 -5.71 1.97
C ARG A 53 4.22 -7.11 1.48
N ALA A 54 4.94 -8.12 1.97
CA ALA A 54 4.68 -9.51 1.63
C ALA A 54 3.23 -9.90 1.99
N MET A 55 2.77 -9.47 3.18
CA MET A 55 1.40 -9.71 3.62
C MET A 55 0.36 -8.96 2.79
N LEU A 56 0.64 -7.71 2.40
CA LEU A 56 -0.26 -6.94 1.53
C LEU A 56 -0.40 -7.58 0.15
N ARG A 57 0.70 -8.01 -0.47
CA ARG A 57 0.66 -8.70 -1.77
C ARG A 57 -0.08 -10.03 -1.70
N GLU A 58 0.16 -10.81 -0.65
CA GLU A 58 -0.55 -12.06 -0.43
C GLU A 58 -2.05 -11.83 -0.20
N ASN A 59 -2.42 -10.71 0.44
CA ASN A 59 -3.82 -10.35 0.61
C ASN A 59 -4.53 -10.06 -0.73
N VAL A 60 -3.88 -9.32 -1.63
CA VAL A 60 -4.41 -9.05 -2.98
C VAL A 60 -4.58 -10.34 -3.78
N ARG A 61 -3.69 -11.32 -3.59
CA ARG A 61 -3.77 -12.63 -4.28
C ARG A 61 -4.94 -13.49 -3.81
N ARG A 62 -5.33 -13.41 -2.53
CA ARG A 62 -6.41 -14.23 -1.97
C ARG A 62 -7.76 -13.67 -2.36
N LYS A 63 -8.50 -14.38 -3.23
CA LYS A 63 -9.90 -14.06 -3.55
C LYS A 63 -10.72 -13.99 -2.25
N GLY A 64 -11.17 -12.79 -1.89
CA GLY A 64 -11.98 -12.55 -0.68
C GLY A 64 -11.20 -12.44 0.63
N GLY A 65 -9.86 -12.40 0.59
CA GLY A 65 -9.02 -12.19 1.77
C GLY A 65 -9.07 -10.73 2.23
N GLY A 66 -9.65 -10.49 3.41
CA GLY A 66 -9.33 -9.26 4.15
C GLY A 66 -7.93 -9.38 4.74
N LEU A 67 -7.23 -8.25 4.89
CA LEU A 67 -5.90 -8.22 5.49
C LEU A 67 -5.93 -8.96 6.83
N ARG A 68 -5.02 -9.93 7.02
CA ARG A 68 -4.97 -10.68 8.27
C ARG A 68 -4.69 -9.69 9.39
N ARG A 69 -5.64 -9.54 10.31
CA ARG A 69 -5.44 -8.72 11.51
C ARG A 69 -4.31 -9.34 12.31
N MET A 70 -3.37 -8.49 12.73
CA MET A 70 -2.22 -8.93 13.51
C MET A 70 -2.05 -8.13 14.78
N SER A 71 -1.69 -8.83 15.85
CA SER A 71 -1.25 -8.22 17.10
C SER A 71 0.21 -7.80 17.00
N LEU A 72 0.62 -6.87 17.87
CA LEU A 72 2.02 -6.49 18.00
C LEU A 72 2.91 -7.70 18.34
N ASP A 73 2.41 -8.64 19.13
CA ASP A 73 3.12 -9.87 19.50
C ASP A 73 3.40 -10.76 18.29
N GLN A 74 2.46 -10.87 17.35
CA GLN A 74 2.67 -11.59 16.09
C GLN A 74 3.74 -10.91 15.22
N LEU A 75 3.83 -9.57 15.23
CA LEU A 75 4.93 -8.86 14.56
C LEU A 75 6.29 -9.14 15.23
N CYS A 76 6.33 -9.19 16.56
CA CYS A 76 7.53 -9.59 17.30
C CYS A 76 7.99 -11.01 16.91
N TYR A 77 7.05 -11.94 16.75
CA TYR A 77 7.33 -13.31 16.35
C TYR A 77 7.92 -13.42 14.93
N LEU A 78 7.38 -12.65 13.97
CA LEU A 78 7.86 -12.69 12.58
C LEU A 78 9.24 -12.06 12.39
N LEU A 79 9.60 -11.06 13.21
CA LEU A 79 10.86 -10.37 13.07
C LEU A 79 11.99 -11.10 13.80
N PRO A 80 13.12 -11.39 13.12
CA PRO A 80 14.27 -11.97 13.78
C PRO A 80 14.89 -10.95 14.72
N GLY A 81 15.00 -11.32 15.99
CA GLY A 81 15.77 -10.62 17.01
C GLY A 81 17.19 -11.18 17.14
N VAL A 82 17.88 -10.69 18.15
CA VAL A 82 19.25 -11.13 18.49
C VAL A 82 19.21 -12.59 18.96
N ASN A 83 20.22 -13.38 18.61
CA ASN A 83 20.36 -14.78 19.01
C ASN A 83 19.19 -15.70 18.61
N LYS A 84 18.62 -15.49 17.41
CA LYS A 84 17.50 -16.29 16.86
C LYS A 84 16.21 -16.19 17.69
N LYS A 85 16.12 -15.24 18.61
CA LYS A 85 14.90 -14.99 19.40
C LYS A 85 13.96 -14.04 18.64
N PRO A 86 12.66 -14.05 18.93
CA PRO A 86 11.74 -13.02 18.44
C PRO A 86 12.21 -11.60 18.79
N CYS A 87 11.84 -10.63 17.97
CA CYS A 87 12.12 -9.22 18.22
C CYS A 87 11.38 -8.72 19.48
N SER A 88 11.94 -7.74 20.18
CA SER A 88 11.26 -7.18 21.36
C SER A 88 10.13 -6.22 20.94
N PRO A 89 9.03 -6.10 21.73
CA PRO A 89 7.96 -5.15 21.42
C PRO A 89 8.43 -3.70 21.30
N THR A 90 9.45 -3.32 22.05
CA THR A 90 10.05 -1.98 21.98
C THR A 90 10.70 -1.76 20.61
N MET A 91 11.51 -2.71 20.14
CA MET A 91 12.15 -2.63 18.82
C MET A 91 11.12 -2.57 17.68
N VAL A 92 10.04 -3.34 17.76
CA VAL A 92 8.97 -3.29 16.74
C VAL A 92 8.27 -1.93 16.74
N LYS A 93 8.00 -1.35 17.92
CA LYS A 93 7.41 0.00 18.01
C LYS A 93 8.34 1.07 17.47
N ASP A 94 9.64 0.99 17.77
CA ASP A 94 10.62 1.96 17.27
C ASP A 94 10.79 1.83 15.76
N ALA A 95 10.79 0.60 15.21
CA ALA A 95 10.75 0.37 13.77
C ALA A 95 9.48 0.95 13.12
N LEU A 96 8.30 0.76 13.72
CA LEU A 96 7.06 1.35 13.21
C LEU A 96 7.07 2.88 13.23
N LYS A 97 7.64 3.50 14.26
CA LYS A 97 7.81 4.96 14.32
C LYS A 97 8.74 5.46 13.21
N LEU A 98 9.88 4.79 13.02
CA LEU A 98 10.81 5.15 11.96
C LEU A 98 10.18 5.01 10.56
N LEU A 99 9.41 3.94 10.33
CA LEU A 99 8.66 3.78 9.08
C LEU A 99 7.57 4.86 8.90
N ALA A 100 7.02 5.39 10.00
CA ALA A 100 6.12 6.54 9.98
C ALA A 100 6.84 7.81 9.54
N GLU A 101 7.98 8.09 10.16
CA GLU A 101 8.81 9.28 9.90
C GLU A 101 9.29 9.30 8.44
N LEU A 102 9.60 8.13 7.88
CA LEU A 102 9.96 7.94 6.48
C LEU A 102 8.75 7.92 5.50
N ASN A 103 7.52 8.15 5.99
CA ASN A 103 6.29 8.07 5.20
C ASN A 103 6.06 6.73 4.48
N LEU A 104 6.67 5.64 4.96
CA LEU A 104 6.51 4.29 4.38
C LEU A 104 5.30 3.55 4.95
N VAL A 105 4.93 3.89 6.19
CA VAL A 105 3.70 3.39 6.82
C VAL A 105 2.98 4.59 7.40
N VAL A 106 1.71 4.77 7.06
CA VAL A 106 0.89 5.90 7.51
C VAL A 106 -0.39 5.36 8.14
N ASN A 107 -0.86 6.00 9.21
CA ASN A 107 -2.21 5.77 9.71
C ASN A 107 -3.14 6.81 9.06
N PRO A 108 -4.05 6.41 8.15
CA PRO A 108 -4.92 7.36 7.44
C PRO A 108 -5.90 8.08 8.39
N GLU A 109 -6.21 7.48 9.54
CA GLU A 109 -7.27 8.02 10.43
C GLU A 109 -6.74 9.04 11.45
N ASP A 110 -5.49 8.91 11.92
CA ASP A 110 -5.08 9.56 13.17
C ASP A 110 -3.67 10.18 13.13
N GLY A 111 -2.98 10.10 11.97
CA GLY A 111 -1.64 10.67 11.72
C GLY A 111 -0.48 10.10 12.57
N HIS A 112 -0.78 9.54 13.75
CA HIS A 112 0.17 8.98 14.70
C HIS A 112 0.05 7.46 14.76
N LEU A 113 1.16 6.78 14.46
CA LEU A 113 1.22 5.32 14.40
C LEU A 113 1.13 4.65 15.79
N VAL A 114 1.78 5.21 16.81
CA VAL A 114 1.87 4.60 18.14
C VAL A 114 1.67 5.67 19.20
N LYS A 115 0.43 5.87 19.67
CA LYS A 115 0.17 6.67 20.87
C LYS A 115 0.67 5.89 22.09
N SER A 116 1.89 6.19 22.53
CA SER A 116 2.52 5.56 23.69
C SER A 116 1.96 6.14 24.98
N THR A 117 0.67 5.95 25.31
CA THR A 117 0.17 6.33 26.65
C THR A 117 -1.25 5.84 26.88
N GLY A 118 -1.43 5.01 27.90
CA GLY A 118 -2.74 4.66 28.45
C GLY A 118 -2.92 3.15 28.64
N LYS A 119 -3.15 2.74 29.89
CA LYS A 119 -3.50 1.38 30.32
C LYS A 119 -4.79 0.81 29.66
N GLY A 120 -5.48 1.60 28.82
CA GLY A 120 -6.66 1.19 28.04
C GLY A 120 -6.62 1.54 26.55
N GLY A 121 -5.55 2.17 26.02
CA GLY A 121 -5.53 2.71 24.65
C GLY A 121 -5.17 1.72 23.53
N ILE A 122 -4.67 0.53 23.88
CA ILE A 122 -4.21 -0.49 22.91
C ILE A 122 -5.21 -1.64 22.77
N GLN A 123 -6.17 -1.79 23.70
CA GLN A 123 -6.88 -3.06 23.81
C GLN A 123 -8.06 -3.25 22.85
N ASN A 124 -8.69 -2.20 22.30
CA ASN A 124 -9.92 -2.39 21.50
C ASN A 124 -10.05 -1.57 20.20
N ALA A 125 -9.15 -0.64 19.90
CA ALA A 125 -9.23 0.11 18.64
C ALA A 125 -8.45 -0.61 17.54
N PHE A 126 -9.16 -1.24 16.61
CA PHE A 126 -8.57 -1.70 15.36
C PHE A 126 -7.97 -0.49 14.64
N ARG A 127 -6.69 -0.57 14.30
CA ARG A 127 -6.00 0.49 13.55
C ARG A 127 -5.71 0.01 12.15
N THR A 128 -6.08 0.83 11.18
CA THR A 128 -5.72 0.61 9.78
C THR A 128 -4.40 1.31 9.52
N TYR A 129 -3.47 0.62 8.84
CA TYR A 129 -2.23 1.22 8.37
C TYR A 129 -2.16 1.08 6.86
N GLN A 130 -1.79 2.16 6.19
CA GLN A 130 -1.44 2.19 4.79
C GLN A 130 0.07 2.01 4.67
N VAL A 131 0.52 1.14 3.77
CA VAL A 131 1.94 0.99 3.43
C VAL A 131 2.16 1.62 2.07
N ASN A 132 3.02 2.62 2.02
CA ASN A 132 3.32 3.36 0.80
C ASN A 132 4.42 2.64 0.02
N GLU A 133 4.19 2.43 -1.28
CA GLU A 133 5.21 1.90 -2.21
C GLU A 133 5.94 3.01 -2.97
N LEU A 134 5.34 4.20 -3.06
CA LEU A 134 5.90 5.35 -3.74
C LEU A 134 6.43 6.36 -2.70
N PRO A 135 7.50 7.11 -3.05
CA PRO A 135 7.97 8.18 -2.20
C PRO A 135 6.92 9.30 -2.10
N PRO A 136 7.03 10.19 -1.10
CA PRO A 136 6.21 11.41 -1.05
C PRO A 136 6.42 12.29 -2.29
N ASP A 137 5.47 13.19 -2.57
CA ASP A 137 5.51 14.05 -3.76
C ASP A 137 6.78 14.92 -3.85
N ALA A 138 7.31 15.33 -2.69
CA ALA A 138 8.64 15.91 -2.56
C ALA A 138 9.53 14.90 -1.84
N TYR A 139 10.52 14.36 -2.56
CA TYR A 139 11.44 13.35 -2.04
C TYR A 139 12.88 13.78 -2.27
N VAL A 140 13.63 13.86 -1.17
CA VAL A 140 15.08 14.08 -1.20
C VAL A 140 15.76 12.73 -1.00
N GLY A 141 16.42 12.22 -2.03
CA GLY A 141 17.03 10.91 -1.99
C GLY A 141 17.35 10.35 -3.36
N TRP A 142 18.00 9.20 -3.39
CA TRP A 142 18.33 8.51 -4.62
C TRP A 142 17.13 7.71 -5.11
N ARG A 143 16.69 7.95 -6.35
CA ARG A 143 15.57 7.21 -6.95
C ARG A 143 15.91 5.73 -7.14
N ASN A 144 17.13 5.42 -7.60
CA ASN A 144 17.57 4.05 -7.82
C ASN A 144 19.08 3.86 -7.58
N VAL A 145 19.54 2.61 -7.59
CA VAL A 145 20.95 2.28 -7.27
C VAL A 145 21.90 2.86 -8.31
N TRP A 146 21.52 2.84 -9.59
CA TRP A 146 22.33 3.41 -10.67
C TRP A 146 22.50 4.91 -10.49
N ASP A 147 21.44 5.68 -10.20
CA ASP A 147 21.57 7.13 -9.97
C ASP A 147 22.58 7.46 -8.85
N LYS A 148 22.64 6.61 -7.81
CA LYS A 148 23.59 6.78 -6.71
C LYS A 148 25.00 6.39 -7.10
N LEU A 149 25.16 5.35 -7.93
CA LEU A 149 26.45 4.94 -8.48
C LEU A 149 26.96 5.94 -9.51
N ASP A 150 26.10 6.54 -10.33
CA ASP A 150 26.47 7.57 -11.30
C ASP A 150 26.96 8.84 -10.61
N ALA A 151 26.48 9.11 -9.38
CA ALA A 151 26.96 10.17 -8.53
C ALA A 151 28.22 9.81 -7.72
N TYR A 152 28.72 8.57 -7.84
CA TYR A 152 29.94 8.15 -7.18
C TYR A 152 31.14 8.93 -7.73
N THR A 153 31.92 9.50 -6.82
CA THR A 153 33.22 10.09 -7.13
C THR A 153 34.30 9.42 -6.29
N PRO A 154 35.55 9.32 -6.76
CA PRO A 154 36.63 8.71 -5.96
C PRO A 154 36.84 9.38 -4.58
N ASP A 155 36.50 10.66 -4.44
CA ASP A 155 36.58 11.47 -3.22
C ASP A 155 35.28 11.51 -2.38
N TRP A 156 34.34 10.57 -2.60
CA TRP A 156 33.02 10.58 -1.95
C TRP A 156 33.06 10.51 -0.41
N ARG A 157 34.16 10.06 0.19
CA ARG A 157 34.29 9.99 1.66
C ARG A 157 34.47 11.39 2.26
N GLU A 158 35.24 12.22 1.59
CA GLU A 158 35.51 13.61 1.95
C GLU A 158 34.41 14.53 1.45
N ASN A 159 33.84 14.23 0.27
CA ASN A 159 32.82 15.02 -0.40
C ASN A 159 31.66 14.13 -0.88
N PRO A 160 30.77 13.68 0.03
CA PRO A 160 29.69 12.76 -0.32
C PRO A 160 28.71 13.43 -1.30
N PRO A 161 28.30 12.72 -2.36
CA PRO A 161 27.34 13.28 -3.31
C PRO A 161 26.03 13.60 -2.61
N GLU A 162 25.53 14.82 -2.83
CA GLU A 162 24.24 15.25 -2.29
C GLU A 162 23.10 14.57 -3.05
N PRO A 163 22.12 13.98 -2.34
CA PRO A 163 20.98 13.35 -2.98
C PRO A 163 20.12 14.39 -3.72
N PRO A 164 19.64 14.10 -4.93
CA PRO A 164 18.79 15.01 -5.69
C PRO A 164 17.41 15.20 -5.03
N LEU A 165 16.81 16.36 -5.29
CA LEU A 165 15.41 16.62 -4.95
C LEU A 165 14.53 16.21 -6.13
N HIS A 166 13.62 15.28 -5.88
CA HIS A 166 12.58 14.85 -6.80
C HIS A 166 11.25 15.50 -6.40
N THR A 167 10.60 16.17 -7.35
CA THR A 167 9.26 16.72 -7.18
C THR A 167 8.31 16.13 -8.21
N ARG A 168 7.17 15.60 -7.74
CA ARG A 168 6.12 15.11 -8.61
C ARG A 168 5.16 16.26 -8.94
N ARG A 169 5.01 16.56 -10.23
CA ARG A 169 4.05 17.56 -10.73
C ARG A 169 3.09 16.88 -11.71
N GLY A 170 1.94 16.42 -11.19
CA GLY A 170 1.01 15.58 -11.93
C GLY A 170 1.58 14.20 -12.22
N ASP A 171 1.54 13.77 -13.49
CA ASP A 171 2.10 12.48 -13.92
C ASP A 171 3.61 12.54 -14.24
N GLN A 172 4.22 13.73 -14.19
CA GLN A 172 5.66 13.89 -14.45
C GLN A 172 6.46 14.02 -13.15
N VAL A 173 7.63 13.38 -13.14
CA VAL A 173 8.63 13.52 -12.05
C VAL A 173 9.74 14.43 -12.56
N VAL A 174 9.89 15.60 -11.94
CA VAL A 174 10.96 16.55 -12.25
C VAL A 174 12.09 16.34 -11.25
N GLN A 175 13.30 16.14 -11.76
CA GLN A 175 14.52 16.02 -10.96
C GLN A 175 15.30 17.33 -11.02
N THR A 176 15.65 17.85 -9.85
CA THR A 176 16.56 18.98 -9.70
C THR A 176 17.85 18.47 -9.07
N SER A 177 18.92 18.44 -9.85
CA SER A 177 20.28 18.14 -9.36
C SER A 177 20.77 19.31 -8.51
N ALA A 178 21.35 19.02 -7.34
CA ALA A 178 21.85 20.02 -6.39
C ALA A 178 23.05 20.85 -6.91
N GLY A 179 23.57 20.55 -8.12
CA GLY A 179 24.75 21.20 -8.69
C GLY A 179 24.62 21.71 -10.12
N SER A 180 23.45 21.57 -10.77
CA SER A 180 23.26 22.22 -12.06
C SER A 180 22.89 23.69 -11.79
N PRO A 181 23.75 24.67 -12.14
CA PRO A 181 23.35 26.07 -12.07
C PRO A 181 22.05 26.18 -12.85
N ALA A 182 21.00 26.68 -12.19
CA ALA A 182 19.70 26.88 -12.81
C ALA A 182 19.92 27.48 -14.20
N PRO A 183 19.30 26.95 -15.27
CA PRO A 183 19.43 27.54 -16.60
C PRO A 183 19.09 29.00 -16.41
N ALA A 184 20.09 29.87 -16.62
CA ALA A 184 19.97 31.29 -16.38
C ALA A 184 18.75 31.75 -17.16
N ALA A 185 17.64 31.97 -16.45
CA ALA A 185 16.51 32.67 -17.00
C ALA A 185 17.12 33.96 -17.55
N ALA A 186 17.03 34.15 -18.87
CA ALA A 186 17.58 35.31 -19.55
C ALA A 186 17.06 36.57 -18.86
N GLN A 187 17.86 37.10 -17.94
CA GLN A 187 17.62 38.37 -17.31
C GLN A 187 18.05 39.42 -18.33
N PRO A 188 17.21 40.41 -18.66
CA PRO A 188 17.64 41.57 -19.42
C PRO A 188 18.83 42.22 -18.71
N GLU A 189 19.90 42.49 -19.47
CA GLU A 189 21.10 43.18 -19.00
C GLU A 189 20.73 44.55 -18.40
N GLU A 190 21.01 44.74 -17.11
CA GLU A 190 21.20 46.07 -16.53
C GLU A 190 22.66 46.23 -16.06
N PRO A 191 23.28 47.41 -16.30
CA PRO A 191 24.70 47.63 -16.07
C PRO A 191 25.02 47.90 -14.58
N LYS A 192 26.10 47.27 -14.11
CA LYS A 192 26.75 47.52 -12.81
C LYS A 192 27.30 48.94 -12.68
N PRO A 193 27.49 49.41 -11.43
CA PRO A 193 28.83 49.84 -11.04
C PRO A 193 29.34 49.31 -9.69
N ASP A 194 30.63 49.59 -9.51
CA ASP A 194 31.66 49.03 -8.64
C ASP A 194 31.55 49.13 -7.11
N ALA A 195 32.39 48.28 -6.48
CA ALA A 195 33.27 48.54 -5.34
C ALA A 195 32.97 47.85 -3.97
N PRO A 196 34.02 47.56 -3.16
CA PRO A 196 34.11 46.33 -2.35
C PRO A 196 34.23 46.57 -0.83
N ALA A 197 34.13 45.50 -0.02
CA ALA A 197 35.18 45.06 0.96
C ALA A 197 34.67 44.25 2.17
N LYS A 198 35.54 43.30 2.58
CA LYS A 198 35.93 42.88 3.96
C LYS A 198 35.18 41.76 4.74
N GLN A 199 35.90 40.63 4.80
CA GLN A 199 36.47 39.94 6.00
C GLN A 199 35.57 39.33 7.11
N ALA A 200 35.50 37.98 7.10
CA ALA A 200 36.09 37.02 8.08
C ALA A 200 35.58 37.00 9.57
N PRO A 201 36.02 36.04 10.44
CA PRO A 201 35.25 34.83 10.76
C PRO A 201 35.14 34.48 12.28
N ALA A 202 34.60 33.28 12.57
CA ALA A 202 34.80 32.42 13.76
C ALA A 202 33.87 32.59 14.98
N ALA A 203 33.29 31.50 15.49
CA ALA A 203 33.94 30.67 16.53
C ALA A 203 33.00 29.60 17.14
N LYS A 204 33.64 28.47 17.45
CA LYS A 204 33.19 27.26 18.15
C LYS A 204 32.56 27.53 19.54
N LYS A 205 31.68 26.62 19.99
CA LYS A 205 31.79 25.89 21.29
C LYS A 205 30.66 24.87 21.52
N ALA A 206 31.03 23.59 21.55
CA ALA A 206 30.49 22.58 22.49
C ALA A 206 31.25 22.75 23.86
N PRO A 207 31.02 21.99 24.97
CA PRO A 207 30.32 20.70 25.09
C PRO A 207 29.58 20.40 26.45
N ALA A 208 29.08 19.15 26.56
CA ALA A 208 29.21 18.24 27.71
C ALA A 208 28.08 18.03 28.75
N LYS A 209 27.51 16.81 28.68
CA LYS A 209 27.50 15.71 29.69
C LYS A 209 26.68 15.81 31.01
N LYS A 210 26.20 14.60 31.39
CA LYS A 210 25.78 14.06 32.72
C LYS A 210 24.38 14.46 33.19
N ALA A 211 23.59 13.65 33.90
CA ALA A 211 23.71 12.28 34.41
C ALA A 211 22.29 11.78 34.77
N ALA A 212 22.11 10.45 34.81
CA ALA A 212 20.97 9.77 35.43
C ALA A 212 20.91 10.03 36.96
N PRO A 213 19.77 9.82 37.66
CA PRO A 213 19.56 8.48 38.21
C PRO A 213 18.10 7.97 38.36
N LYS A 214 18.02 6.64 38.40
CA LYS A 214 17.00 5.75 38.99
C LYS A 214 16.18 6.35 40.13
N LYS A 215 14.85 6.13 40.09
CA LYS A 215 14.04 5.87 41.28
C LYS A 215 13.01 4.75 41.03
N THR A 216 12.94 3.89 42.05
CA THR A 216 12.20 2.65 42.26
C THR A 216 10.78 2.88 42.80
N ALA A 217 9.81 2.09 42.30
CA ALA A 217 8.61 1.52 42.96
C ALA A 217 7.56 2.50 43.60
N PRO A 218 6.24 2.18 43.71
CA PRO A 218 5.69 0.86 44.06
C PRO A 218 4.37 0.40 43.39
N LYS A 219 4.07 -0.88 43.62
CA LYS A 219 2.79 -1.60 43.47
C LYS A 219 1.60 -0.81 44.05
N LYS A 220 0.45 -0.81 43.36
CA LYS A 220 -0.87 -1.08 43.97
C LYS A 220 -2.03 -1.24 42.97
N ALA A 221 -2.97 -2.07 43.42
CA ALA A 221 -4.40 -2.14 43.13
C ALA A 221 -4.89 -2.68 41.78
N ALA A 222 -5.58 -3.83 41.87
CA ALA A 222 -6.52 -4.33 40.88
C ALA A 222 -7.82 -3.49 40.93
N PRO A 223 -8.45 -3.15 39.79
CA PRO A 223 -9.76 -2.52 39.77
C PRO A 223 -10.90 -3.56 39.81
N PRO A 224 -12.09 -3.15 40.27
CA PRO A 224 -13.26 -4.01 40.41
C PRO A 224 -13.90 -4.32 39.04
N LYS A 225 -14.56 -5.48 38.96
CA LYS A 225 -15.51 -5.84 37.90
C LYS A 225 -16.61 -4.76 37.88
N LYS A 226 -16.84 -4.14 36.72
CA LYS A 226 -17.97 -3.24 36.51
C LYS A 226 -19.00 -3.97 35.68
N ASP A 227 -20.20 -4.01 36.22
CA ASP A 227 -21.38 -4.65 35.67
C ASP A 227 -21.74 -4.05 34.30
N GLN A 228 -22.10 -4.96 33.40
CA GLN A 228 -22.54 -4.67 32.05
C GLN A 228 -24.01 -4.29 32.14
N GLU A 229 -24.29 -2.99 32.09
CA GLU A 229 -25.65 -2.44 32.03
C GLU A 229 -26.30 -2.86 30.71
N ASP A 230 -27.13 -3.88 30.85
CA ASP A 230 -28.31 -4.19 30.05
C ASP A 230 -29.39 -3.14 30.34
N GLY A 231 -30.13 -2.67 29.33
CA GLY A 231 -31.29 -1.82 29.56
C GLY A 231 -31.42 -0.60 28.65
N GLY A 232 -31.66 -0.85 27.36
CA GLY A 232 -32.38 0.09 26.50
C GLY A 232 -33.54 -0.67 25.90
N ASP A 233 -34.73 -0.57 26.50
CA ASP A 233 -35.99 -1.01 25.90
C ASP A 233 -36.30 -0.10 24.70
N ASP A 234 -35.65 -0.39 23.58
CA ASP A 234 -36.02 0.20 22.30
C ASP A 234 -37.41 -0.33 21.90
N VAL A 235 -38.33 0.60 21.70
CA VAL A 235 -39.68 0.37 21.20
C VAL A 235 -39.59 -0.56 19.98
N PRO A 236 -40.26 -1.73 19.98
CA PRO A 236 -40.16 -2.66 18.86
C PRO A 236 -40.77 -2.01 17.62
N ALA A 237 -39.92 -1.54 16.71
CA ALA A 237 -40.34 -1.19 15.36
C ALA A 237 -41.08 -2.39 14.74
N ASP A 238 -42.20 -2.14 14.06
CA ASP A 238 -42.97 -3.18 13.39
C ASP A 238 -42.16 -3.77 12.24
N THR A 239 -41.42 -4.84 12.53
CA THR A 239 -40.56 -5.54 11.57
C THR A 239 -41.32 -6.57 10.74
N SER A 240 -42.66 -6.58 10.78
CA SER A 240 -43.47 -7.56 10.05
C SER A 240 -43.26 -7.48 8.53
N ALA A 241 -43.11 -6.27 7.98
CA ALA A 241 -42.83 -6.02 6.56
C ALA A 241 -41.46 -6.56 6.11
N ALA A 242 -40.48 -6.65 7.03
CA ALA A 242 -39.12 -7.09 6.75
C ALA A 242 -38.94 -8.63 6.74
N LYS A 243 -39.98 -9.39 7.10
CA LYS A 243 -39.91 -10.86 7.20
C LYS A 243 -39.38 -11.56 5.91
N PRO A 244 -39.81 -11.19 4.69
CA PRO A 244 -39.30 -11.83 3.47
C PRO A 244 -37.78 -11.66 3.30
N VAL A 245 -37.23 -10.51 3.69
CA VAL A 245 -35.80 -10.19 3.58
C VAL A 245 -34.99 -11.04 4.57
N VAL A 246 -35.50 -11.24 5.79
CA VAL A 246 -34.88 -12.11 6.80
C VAL A 246 -34.91 -13.58 6.35
N ASP A 247 -36.02 -14.04 5.78
CA ASP A 247 -36.16 -15.40 5.25
C ASP A 247 -35.19 -15.64 4.08
N ALA A 248 -35.04 -14.67 3.17
CA ALA A 248 -34.07 -14.71 2.08
C ALA A 248 -32.62 -14.78 2.59
N TRP A 249 -32.27 -13.98 3.60
CA TRP A 249 -30.96 -14.07 4.25
C TRP A 249 -30.71 -15.43 4.90
N ALA A 250 -31.69 -15.98 5.61
CA ALA A 250 -31.62 -17.31 6.22
C ALA A 250 -31.43 -18.40 5.16
N HIS A 251 -32.13 -18.27 4.02
CA HIS A 251 -31.95 -19.15 2.86
C HIS A 251 -30.51 -19.09 2.32
N GLY A 252 -29.97 -17.88 2.12
CA GLY A 252 -28.58 -17.67 1.70
C GLY A 252 -27.56 -18.29 2.66
N MET A 253 -27.76 -18.14 3.98
CA MET A 253 -26.93 -18.75 5.01
C MET A 253 -26.94 -20.28 4.93
N LYS A 254 -28.13 -20.87 4.75
CA LYS A 254 -28.30 -22.33 4.58
C LYS A 254 -27.62 -22.82 3.31
N ALA A 255 -27.80 -22.14 2.18
CA ALA A 255 -27.15 -22.46 0.91
C ALA A 255 -25.61 -22.34 1.00
N GLY A 256 -25.10 -21.41 1.82
CA GLY A 256 -23.68 -21.26 2.13
C GLY A 256 -23.12 -22.25 3.15
N GLY A 257 -23.93 -23.15 3.71
CA GLY A 257 -23.51 -24.14 4.71
C GLY A 257 -23.21 -23.54 6.08
N ARG A 258 -23.84 -22.42 6.46
CA ARG A 258 -23.55 -21.68 7.70
C ARG A 258 -24.74 -21.73 8.68
N PRO A 259 -24.47 -21.71 9.99
CA PRO A 259 -25.53 -21.71 11.00
C PRO A 259 -26.28 -20.36 11.00
N PHE A 260 -27.59 -20.41 11.22
CA PHE A 260 -28.43 -19.22 11.37
C PHE A 260 -28.03 -18.42 12.64
N LEU A 261 -27.98 -17.09 12.54
CA LEU A 261 -27.59 -16.21 13.66
C LEU A 261 -28.77 -15.31 14.06
N PRO A 262 -29.52 -15.63 15.14
CA PRO A 262 -30.74 -14.90 15.50
C PRO A 262 -30.53 -13.42 15.80
N LYS A 263 -29.42 -13.06 16.46
CA LYS A 263 -29.08 -11.66 16.73
C LYS A 263 -28.89 -10.85 15.44
N ARG A 264 -28.34 -11.49 14.41
CA ARG A 264 -28.10 -10.87 13.11
C ARG A 264 -29.39 -10.74 12.31
N ALA A 265 -30.24 -11.76 12.36
CA ALA A 265 -31.58 -11.71 11.75
C ALA A 265 -32.41 -10.53 12.26
N LYS A 266 -32.34 -10.23 13.57
CA LYS A 266 -33.00 -9.06 14.15
C LYS A 266 -32.48 -7.74 13.57
N LEU A 267 -31.17 -7.57 13.45
CA LEU A 267 -30.57 -6.37 12.84
C LEU A 267 -30.97 -6.20 11.38
N ILE A 268 -30.93 -7.29 10.60
CA ILE A 268 -31.37 -7.29 9.20
C ILE A 268 -32.86 -6.93 9.09
N ALA A 269 -33.69 -7.41 10.03
CA ALA A 269 -35.10 -7.06 10.06
C ALA A 269 -35.33 -5.56 10.30
N THR A 270 -34.59 -4.95 11.23
CA THR A 270 -34.66 -3.51 11.51
C THR A 270 -34.23 -2.68 10.31
N GLU A 271 -33.04 -2.95 9.75
CA GLU A 271 -32.53 -2.22 8.58
C GLU A 271 -33.43 -2.39 7.35
N ALA A 272 -33.95 -3.60 7.11
CA ALA A 272 -34.85 -3.84 6.00
C ALA A 272 -36.19 -3.12 6.18
N ALA A 273 -36.71 -3.01 7.42
CA ALA A 273 -37.91 -2.23 7.69
C ALA A 273 -37.69 -0.74 7.36
N GLU A 274 -36.58 -0.16 7.81
CA GLU A 274 -36.21 1.24 7.50
C GLU A 274 -36.08 1.49 5.99
N LEU A 275 -35.45 0.57 5.25
CA LEU A 275 -35.31 0.68 3.80
C LEU A 275 -36.65 0.54 3.05
N LEU A 276 -37.53 -0.34 3.53
CA LEU A 276 -38.87 -0.49 2.98
C LEU A 276 -39.74 0.75 3.22
N GLU A 277 -39.65 1.36 4.41
CA GLU A 277 -40.29 2.65 4.69
C GLU A 277 -39.75 3.77 3.80
N ALA A 278 -38.46 3.73 3.46
CA ALA A 278 -37.84 4.64 2.49
C ALA A 278 -38.21 4.36 1.02
N GLY A 279 -39.03 3.34 0.75
CA GLY A 279 -39.52 3.00 -0.60
C GLY A 279 -38.61 2.07 -1.40
N ALA A 280 -37.70 1.34 -0.75
CA ALA A 280 -36.89 0.32 -1.43
C ALA A 280 -37.76 -0.85 -1.94
N ASP A 281 -37.35 -1.43 -3.07
CA ASP A 281 -38.01 -2.60 -3.65
C ASP A 281 -37.73 -3.87 -2.82
N VAL A 282 -38.78 -4.51 -2.30
CA VAL A 282 -38.68 -5.70 -1.45
C VAL A 282 -37.98 -6.87 -2.14
N ASP A 283 -38.19 -7.03 -3.46
CA ASP A 283 -37.58 -8.10 -4.23
C ASP A 283 -36.07 -7.89 -4.36
N HIS A 284 -35.64 -6.66 -4.62
CA HIS A 284 -34.23 -6.30 -4.60
C HIS A 284 -33.59 -6.55 -3.23
N LEU A 285 -34.24 -6.13 -2.13
CA LEU A 285 -33.74 -6.39 -0.77
C LEU A 285 -33.62 -7.89 -0.48
N CYS A 286 -34.58 -8.71 -0.90
CA CYS A 286 -34.51 -10.16 -0.76
C CYS A 286 -33.32 -10.76 -1.51
N ARG A 287 -33.08 -10.35 -2.77
CA ARG A 287 -31.93 -10.81 -3.57
C ARG A 287 -30.60 -10.42 -2.91
N VAL A 288 -30.48 -9.19 -2.42
CA VAL A 288 -29.29 -8.70 -1.72
C VAL A 288 -29.07 -9.48 -0.43
N ALA A 289 -30.12 -9.68 0.36
CA ALA A 289 -30.06 -10.43 1.62
C ALA A 289 -29.67 -11.90 1.43
N GLU A 290 -30.22 -12.58 0.41
CA GLU A 290 -29.82 -13.94 0.05
C GLU A 290 -28.34 -14.00 -0.38
N TRP A 291 -27.91 -13.09 -1.26
CA TRP A 291 -26.52 -12.99 -1.68
C TRP A 291 -25.58 -12.73 -0.49
N MET A 292 -25.96 -11.85 0.44
CA MET A 292 -25.21 -11.57 1.66
C MET A 292 -25.06 -12.84 2.52
N GLY A 293 -26.16 -13.58 2.73
CA GLY A 293 -26.13 -14.82 3.50
C GLY A 293 -25.19 -15.87 2.91
N ARG A 294 -25.15 -15.96 1.57
CA ARG A 294 -24.31 -16.91 0.84
C ARG A 294 -22.83 -16.51 0.80
N MET A 295 -22.54 -15.26 0.43
CA MET A 295 -21.19 -14.80 0.06
C MET A 295 -20.47 -14.07 1.18
N LYS A 296 -21.17 -13.28 2.00
CA LYS A 296 -20.59 -12.35 2.98
C LYS A 296 -21.41 -12.30 4.29
N PRO A 297 -21.51 -13.42 5.02
CA PRO A 297 -22.35 -13.53 6.23
C PRO A 297 -21.89 -12.63 7.39
N THR A 298 -20.66 -12.11 7.34
CA THR A 298 -20.08 -11.22 8.35
C THR A 298 -20.47 -9.76 8.17
N TRP A 299 -21.14 -9.40 7.07
CA TRP A 299 -21.55 -8.02 6.82
C TRP A 299 -22.62 -7.59 7.79
N LYS A 300 -22.45 -6.34 8.25
CA LYS A 300 -23.21 -5.74 9.36
C LYS A 300 -24.33 -4.82 8.91
N VAL A 301 -24.32 -4.34 7.67
CA VAL A 301 -25.31 -3.40 7.17
C VAL A 301 -25.77 -3.84 5.79
N LEU A 302 -27.07 -3.77 5.51
CA LEU A 302 -27.67 -4.10 4.22
C LEU A 302 -27.28 -3.09 3.12
N GLU A 303 -27.14 -1.81 3.49
CA GLU A 303 -26.72 -0.72 2.60
C GLU A 303 -25.32 -0.93 2.01
N ASP A 304 -24.36 -1.33 2.84
CA ASP A 304 -23.01 -1.70 2.39
C ASP A 304 -23.09 -2.75 1.27
N ALA A 305 -24.07 -3.66 1.36
CA ALA A 305 -24.24 -4.71 0.38
C ALA A 305 -24.81 -4.24 -0.95
N MET A 306 -25.70 -3.25 -0.93
CA MET A 306 -26.27 -2.68 -2.15
C MET A 306 -25.21 -1.94 -2.99
N THR A 307 -24.17 -1.39 -2.36
CA THR A 307 -23.09 -0.68 -3.07
C THR A 307 -22.04 -1.60 -3.70
N TRP A 308 -22.11 -2.91 -3.47
CA TRP A 308 -21.09 -3.84 -3.93
C TRP A 308 -21.26 -4.21 -5.42
N PRO A 309 -20.19 -4.22 -6.25
CA PRO A 309 -20.31 -4.48 -7.69
C PRO A 309 -20.88 -5.85 -8.06
N GLU A 310 -20.68 -6.86 -7.20
CA GLU A 310 -21.18 -8.22 -7.42
C GLU A 310 -22.58 -8.45 -6.81
N ALA A 311 -23.13 -7.47 -6.09
CA ALA A 311 -24.46 -7.59 -5.53
C ALA A 311 -25.53 -7.48 -6.63
N PRO A 312 -26.67 -8.16 -6.48
CA PRO A 312 -27.80 -8.04 -7.40
C PRO A 312 -28.20 -6.56 -7.51
N GLN A 313 -28.22 -6.01 -8.73
CA GLN A 313 -28.59 -4.61 -8.95
C GLN A 313 -30.12 -4.42 -8.91
N PRO A 314 -30.61 -3.23 -8.57
CA PRO A 314 -32.04 -2.94 -8.65
C PRO A 314 -32.49 -3.07 -10.10
N SER A 315 -33.57 -3.80 -10.33
CA SER A 315 -34.18 -3.91 -11.66
C SER A 315 -34.83 -2.58 -12.01
N VAL A 316 -34.43 -1.98 -13.14
CA VAL A 316 -35.01 -0.72 -13.60
C VAL A 316 -36.48 -0.97 -14.01
N PRO A 317 -37.46 -0.23 -13.44
CA PRO A 317 -38.88 -0.38 -13.78
C PRO A 317 -39.09 -0.21 -15.29
N GLY A 318 -39.70 -1.20 -15.94
CA GLY A 318 -39.94 -1.22 -17.40
C GLY A 318 -39.04 -2.17 -18.18
N GLN A 319 -38.00 -2.73 -17.57
CA GLN A 319 -37.18 -3.78 -18.18
C GLN A 319 -37.85 -5.15 -17.97
N ARG A 320 -38.95 -5.41 -18.70
CA ARG A 320 -39.56 -6.76 -18.73
C ARG A 320 -38.50 -7.76 -19.20
N SER A 321 -38.32 -8.85 -18.46
CA SER A 321 -37.48 -10.01 -18.76
C SER A 321 -37.97 -10.85 -19.94
N GLY A 322 -38.55 -10.21 -20.96
CA GLY A 322 -38.72 -10.78 -22.30
C GLY A 322 -37.39 -10.76 -23.05
N ARG A 323 -36.30 -11.18 -22.41
CA ARG A 323 -35.05 -11.40 -23.14
C ARG A 323 -35.31 -12.63 -24.01
N PRO A 324 -35.28 -12.53 -25.36
CA PRO A 324 -35.31 -13.72 -26.20
C PRO A 324 -34.21 -14.67 -25.73
N ALA A 325 -34.44 -15.97 -25.83
CA ALA A 325 -33.50 -17.00 -25.40
C ALA A 325 -32.07 -16.56 -25.78
N PRO A 326 -31.13 -16.53 -24.82
CA PRO A 326 -29.81 -15.96 -25.06
C PRO A 326 -29.23 -16.63 -26.30
N GLU A 327 -28.90 -15.82 -27.31
CA GLU A 327 -28.22 -16.31 -28.50
C GLU A 327 -26.98 -17.06 -28.03
N MET A 328 -26.81 -18.31 -28.44
CA MET A 328 -25.62 -19.07 -28.08
C MET A 328 -24.44 -18.51 -28.86
N CYS A 329 -23.25 -18.54 -28.27
CA CYS A 329 -22.04 -18.08 -28.95
C CYS A 329 -21.86 -18.83 -30.28
N GLU A 330 -21.80 -18.09 -31.39
CA GLU A 330 -21.70 -18.66 -32.75
C GLU A 330 -20.51 -19.61 -32.92
N HIS A 331 -19.42 -19.37 -32.20
CA HIS A 331 -18.21 -20.20 -32.24
C HIS A 331 -18.19 -21.31 -31.19
N HIS A 332 -18.96 -21.17 -30.11
CA HIS A 332 -18.97 -22.13 -29.00
C HIS A 332 -20.40 -22.31 -28.48
N PRO A 333 -21.21 -23.16 -29.12
CA PRO A 333 -22.65 -23.31 -28.83
C PRO A 333 -22.98 -23.83 -27.43
N ALA A 334 -21.97 -24.22 -26.64
CA ALA A 334 -22.13 -24.62 -25.24
C ALA A 334 -22.17 -23.42 -24.27
N PHE A 335 -21.94 -22.20 -24.76
CA PHE A 335 -21.87 -20.99 -23.94
C PHE A 335 -22.82 -19.92 -24.49
N GLU A 336 -23.43 -19.15 -23.59
CA GLU A 336 -24.25 -18.00 -23.96
C GLU A 336 -23.39 -16.90 -24.64
N ALA A 337 -23.96 -16.17 -25.59
CA ALA A 337 -23.26 -15.08 -26.28
C ALA A 337 -22.74 -14.04 -25.28
N GLY A 338 -21.45 -13.73 -25.38
CA GLY A 338 -20.75 -12.81 -24.48
C GLY A 338 -20.09 -13.47 -23.26
N ASP A 339 -20.47 -14.70 -22.90
CA ASP A 339 -19.91 -15.39 -21.71
C ASP A 339 -18.97 -16.56 -22.06
N CYS A 340 -18.72 -16.79 -23.34
CA CYS A 340 -17.70 -17.74 -23.77
C CYS A 340 -16.29 -17.27 -23.31
N PRO A 341 -15.58 -18.03 -22.47
CA PRO A 341 -14.28 -17.63 -21.94
C PRO A 341 -13.23 -17.47 -23.06
N GLN A 342 -13.31 -18.28 -24.12
CA GLN A 342 -12.41 -18.20 -25.27
C GLN A 342 -12.63 -16.91 -26.08
N CYS A 343 -13.88 -16.55 -26.37
CA CYS A 343 -14.20 -15.30 -27.07
C CYS A 343 -13.83 -14.07 -26.23
N ARG A 344 -14.01 -14.12 -24.91
CA ARG A 344 -13.59 -13.02 -24.01
C ARG A 344 -12.07 -12.84 -23.95
N LEU A 345 -11.31 -13.93 -24.00
CA LEU A 345 -9.84 -13.88 -24.11
C LEU A 345 -9.42 -13.30 -25.45
N ALA A 346 -10.00 -13.77 -26.56
CA ALA A 346 -9.71 -13.27 -27.90
C ALA A 346 -10.04 -11.77 -28.05
N GLU A 347 -11.15 -11.30 -27.48
CA GLU A 347 -11.50 -9.88 -27.47
C GLU A 347 -10.55 -9.06 -26.61
N ARG A 348 -10.09 -9.60 -25.46
CA ARG A 348 -9.07 -8.95 -24.64
C ARG A 348 -7.75 -8.83 -25.39
N GLU A 349 -7.31 -9.87 -26.08
CA GLU A 349 -6.12 -9.82 -26.92
C GLU A 349 -6.28 -8.82 -28.06
N ARG A 350 -7.45 -8.79 -28.72
CA ARG A 350 -7.72 -7.84 -29.81
C ARG A 350 -7.65 -6.39 -29.32
N ARG A 351 -8.21 -6.10 -28.14
CA ARG A 351 -8.11 -4.80 -27.48
C ARG A 351 -6.68 -4.45 -27.07
N GLN A 352 -5.91 -5.43 -26.59
CA GLN A 352 -4.50 -5.23 -26.27
C GLN A 352 -3.66 -4.92 -27.52
N ARG A 353 -3.93 -5.60 -28.64
CA ARG A 353 -3.27 -5.34 -29.93
C ARG A 353 -3.68 -3.99 -30.53
N GLY A 354 -4.94 -3.58 -30.35
CA GLY A 354 -5.42 -2.27 -30.82
C GLY A 354 -4.92 -1.09 -29.99
N ALA A 355 -4.50 -1.31 -28.73
CA ALA A 355 -3.91 -0.28 -27.88
C ALA A 355 -2.42 -0.02 -28.18
N SER A 356 -1.77 -0.92 -28.91
CA SER A 356 -0.45 -0.69 -29.50
C SER A 356 -0.65 -0.32 -30.97
N GLU A 357 -0.99 0.93 -31.26
CA GLU A 357 -0.70 1.44 -32.61
C GLU A 357 0.80 1.28 -32.82
N PRO A 358 1.25 0.64 -33.92
CA PRO A 358 2.66 0.58 -34.21
C PRO A 358 3.14 2.02 -34.36
N ASP A 359 4.01 2.47 -33.45
CA ASP A 359 4.71 3.75 -33.58
C ASP A 359 5.19 3.84 -35.02
N SER A 360 4.79 4.90 -35.74
CA SER A 360 5.16 5.06 -37.14
C SER A 360 6.68 5.03 -37.22
N ILE A 361 7.24 3.95 -37.75
CA ILE A 361 8.68 3.83 -37.91
C ILE A 361 9.09 4.94 -38.86
N ASP A 362 9.80 5.94 -38.35
CA ASP A 362 10.36 7.00 -39.17
C ASP A 362 11.44 6.40 -40.07
N GLY A 363 11.03 6.02 -41.28
CA GLY A 363 11.91 5.42 -42.27
C GLY A 363 13.10 6.32 -42.65
N ALA A 364 12.97 7.65 -42.49
CA ALA A 364 14.07 8.57 -42.73
C ALA A 364 15.11 8.47 -41.61
N GLY A 365 14.67 8.43 -40.35
CA GLY A 365 15.54 8.24 -39.19
C GLY A 365 16.29 6.90 -39.21
N LEU A 366 15.61 5.82 -39.62
CA LEU A 366 16.21 4.49 -39.68
C LEU A 366 17.26 4.38 -40.80
N LEU A 367 17.00 4.99 -41.97
CA LEU A 367 17.99 5.10 -43.05
C LEU A 367 19.19 5.98 -42.66
N ALA A 368 18.98 7.05 -41.90
CA ALA A 368 20.06 7.91 -41.41
C ALA A 368 20.99 7.15 -40.44
N ARG A 369 20.43 6.34 -39.53
CA ARG A 369 21.20 5.51 -38.59
C ARG A 369 21.99 4.41 -39.29
N LEU A 370 21.38 3.73 -40.26
CA LEU A 370 22.08 2.71 -41.06
C LEU A 370 23.24 3.32 -41.86
N ARG A 371 23.08 4.52 -42.43
CA ARG A 371 24.18 5.23 -43.10
C ARG A 371 25.27 5.68 -42.16
N ALA A 372 24.93 5.98 -40.90
CA ALA A 372 25.89 6.36 -39.86
C ALA A 372 26.62 5.15 -39.23
N GLY A 373 26.35 3.91 -39.68
CA GLY A 373 26.96 2.71 -39.11
C GLY A 373 26.52 2.42 -37.67
N GLN A 374 25.43 3.02 -37.21
CA GLN A 374 24.87 2.74 -35.89
C GLN A 374 23.99 1.48 -35.97
N PRO A 375 24.07 0.58 -34.97
CA PRO A 375 23.16 -0.56 -34.90
C PRO A 375 21.71 -0.05 -34.81
N ALA A 376 20.83 -0.74 -35.54
CA ALA A 376 19.41 -0.38 -35.68
C ALA A 376 18.67 -0.39 -34.34
#